data_AF-A0A9D4W9U6-F1
#
_entry.id   AF-A0A9D4W9U6-F1
#
_cell.length_a   1.000
_cell.length_b   1.000
_cell.length_c   1.000
_cell.angle_alpha   90.00
_cell.angle_beta   90.00
_cell.angle_gamma   90.00
#
_symmetry.space_group_name_H-M   'P 1'
#
loop_
_entity.id
_entity.type
_entity.pdbx_description
1 polymer ?
#
loop_
_entity_poly.entity_id
_entity_poly.type
_entity_poly.pdbx_seq_one_letter_code
_entity_poly.pdbx_strand_id
1 'polypeptide(L)'
;MDKKWMSADRLSKEYENGVLEFVKFAVEQVKDPSRMKCPYTKSKAKDKGIAREIESVASQKEIPVAKKTEISKRTGAKKKNPSKYRACLHTYLETTDISDGCVRLIPMDGAIFGFEYAEPLGKEDFDQILYHTQLSVGVINTYMRYLYDKLMGPRGLEQRFSFLNPMKTNLTEMIRKPDEVRTYVVERFMADTDREKLFFLPFNTGDGGHWLLVAINPFKEIVYYLDSLHNDWTTYPAMKTIVDTIIQTVRAQRKIQVPKRKANNITWNRVECPRQRNNIDCGYYTLRFMKETLLMDRTDIPSDYFDEYRCAYYSKDQLDEIKEELCQFIIELQVL
;
A
#
# COMPACT_ATOMS: atom_id res chain seq x y z
N MET A 1 -2.93 42.52 -4.65
CA MET A 1 -2.76 41.25 -3.94
C MET A 1 -1.61 41.38 -2.96
N ASP A 2 -1.80 40.91 -1.74
CA ASP A 2 -0.72 40.81 -0.75
C ASP A 2 0.35 39.83 -1.25
N LYS A 3 1.63 40.18 -1.08
CA LYS A 3 2.78 39.37 -1.53
C LYS A 3 3.60 38.81 -0.36
N LYS A 4 3.24 39.10 0.89
CA LYS A 4 3.97 38.65 2.08
C LYS A 4 4.06 37.11 2.18
N TRP A 5 3.02 36.42 1.71
CA TRP A 5 2.97 34.96 1.65
C TRP A 5 4.10 34.33 0.81
N MET A 6 4.67 35.06 -0.17
CA MET A 6 5.72 34.52 -1.03
C MET A 6 7.01 34.19 -0.26
N SER A 7 7.22 34.87 0.87
CA SER A 7 8.34 34.66 1.80
C SER A 7 7.97 33.78 3.00
N ALA A 8 6.71 33.34 3.12
CA ALA A 8 6.30 32.45 4.20
C ALA A 8 6.86 31.04 4.00
N ASP A 9 6.95 30.28 5.10
CA ASP A 9 7.29 28.85 5.05
C ASP A 9 6.32 28.13 4.09
N ARG A 10 6.85 27.32 3.17
CA ARG A 10 6.07 26.64 2.12
C ARG A 10 5.08 25.61 2.66
N LEU A 11 5.24 25.19 3.91
CA LEU A 11 4.33 24.29 4.63
C LEU A 11 3.33 25.06 5.51
N SER A 12 3.41 26.39 5.54
CA SER A 12 2.49 27.21 6.31
C SER A 12 1.16 27.42 5.58
N LYS A 13 0.11 27.58 6.37
CA LYS A 13 -1.22 27.94 5.87
C LYS A 13 -1.25 29.33 5.21
N GLU A 14 -0.33 30.21 5.58
CA GLU A 14 -0.14 31.52 4.96
C GLU A 14 0.34 31.38 3.51
N TYR A 15 1.32 30.51 3.25
CA TYR A 15 1.81 30.22 1.90
C TYR A 15 0.72 29.57 1.04
N GLU A 16 0.02 28.56 1.57
CA GLU A 16 -1.06 27.87 0.85
C GLU A 16 -2.20 28.82 0.45
N ASN A 17 -2.67 29.64 1.40
CA ASN A 17 -3.72 30.63 1.13
C ASN A 17 -3.25 31.69 0.12
N GLY A 18 -1.99 32.13 0.22
CA GLY A 18 -1.40 33.07 -0.71
C GLY A 18 -1.31 32.54 -2.15
N VAL A 19 -0.96 31.27 -2.32
CA VAL A 19 -0.97 30.59 -3.63
C VAL A 19 -2.40 30.50 -4.19
N LEU A 20 -3.38 30.15 -3.36
CA LEU A 20 -4.78 30.05 -3.79
C LEU A 20 -5.34 31.42 -4.23
N GLU A 21 -5.07 32.49 -3.48
CA GLU A 21 -5.44 33.85 -3.88
C GLU A 21 -4.74 34.29 -5.16
N PHE A 22 -3.47 33.90 -5.33
CA PHE A 22 -2.73 34.16 -6.55
C PHE A 22 -3.34 33.48 -7.77
N VAL A 23 -3.70 32.21 -7.66
CA VAL A 23 -4.34 31.47 -8.75
C VAL A 23 -5.70 32.08 -9.10
N LYS A 24 -6.53 32.44 -8.11
CA LYS A 24 -7.83 33.08 -8.36
C LYS A 24 -7.69 34.40 -9.11
N PHE A 25 -6.82 35.29 -8.64
CA PHE A 25 -6.53 36.55 -9.32
C PHE A 25 -5.98 36.32 -10.73
N ALA A 26 -5.07 35.35 -10.92
CA ALA A 26 -4.51 35.04 -12.23
C ALA A 26 -5.61 34.57 -13.20
N VAL A 27 -6.53 33.71 -12.75
CA VAL A 27 -7.69 33.27 -13.54
C VAL A 27 -8.61 34.44 -13.89
N GLU A 28 -8.89 35.35 -12.95
CA GLU A 28 -9.76 36.50 -13.17
C GLU A 28 -9.17 37.55 -14.12
N GLN A 29 -7.83 37.68 -14.17
CA GLN A 29 -7.15 38.73 -14.95
C GLN A 29 -6.61 38.24 -16.30
N VAL A 30 -6.59 36.93 -16.54
CA VAL A 30 -6.08 36.35 -17.77
C VAL A 30 -7.19 36.27 -18.82
N LYS A 31 -7.00 36.98 -19.94
CA LYS A 31 -7.93 36.97 -21.10
C LYS A 31 -8.11 35.59 -21.75
N ASP A 32 -7.13 34.70 -21.57
CA ASP A 32 -7.12 33.34 -22.11
C ASP A 32 -6.45 32.36 -21.11
N PRO A 33 -7.24 31.68 -20.25
CA PRO A 33 -6.73 30.79 -19.20
C PRO A 33 -5.84 29.66 -19.69
N SER A 34 -5.94 29.27 -20.97
CA SER A 34 -5.12 28.22 -21.59
C SER A 34 -3.63 28.60 -21.70
N ARG A 35 -3.29 29.88 -21.52
CA ARG A 35 -1.91 30.39 -21.56
C ARG A 35 -1.23 30.41 -20.19
N MET A 36 -1.94 30.11 -19.11
CA MET A 36 -1.32 29.95 -17.78
C MET A 36 -0.49 28.66 -17.77
N LYS A 37 0.84 28.83 -17.80
CA LYS A 37 1.80 27.72 -17.69
C LYS A 37 2.40 27.71 -16.30
N CYS A 38 2.34 26.56 -15.63
CA CYS A 38 3.07 26.35 -14.39
C CYS A 38 4.58 26.45 -14.69
N PRO A 39 5.36 27.31 -14.01
CA PRO A 39 6.80 27.49 -14.27
C PRO A 39 7.62 26.21 -14.15
N TYR A 40 7.07 25.15 -13.53
CA TYR A 40 7.73 23.89 -13.28
C TYR A 40 7.49 22.80 -14.36
N THR A 41 6.77 23.12 -15.45
CA THR A 41 6.42 22.14 -16.49
C THR A 41 7.26 22.30 -17.77
N LYS A 42 8.55 21.95 -17.69
CA LYS A 42 9.29 21.46 -18.87
C LYS A 42 9.33 19.94 -18.85
N SER A 43 8.18 19.31 -19.06
CA SER A 43 8.08 17.90 -19.44
C SER A 43 6.67 17.64 -19.99
N LYS A 44 6.60 17.35 -21.30
CA LYS A 44 5.37 17.19 -22.07
C LYS A 44 4.72 15.83 -21.74
N ALA A 45 3.65 15.81 -20.95
CA ALA A 45 2.65 14.71 -20.93
C ALA A 45 1.38 14.96 -20.08
N LYS A 46 0.98 16.21 -19.77
CA LYS A 46 -0.15 16.45 -18.84
C LYS A 46 -1.20 17.48 -19.28
N ASP A 47 -1.38 17.68 -20.59
CA ASP A 47 -2.37 18.65 -21.11
C ASP A 47 -3.84 18.19 -21.07
N LYS A 48 -4.15 16.95 -20.63
CA LYS A 48 -5.54 16.43 -20.65
C LYS A 48 -6.26 16.37 -19.30
N GLY A 49 -5.53 16.49 -18.18
CA GLY A 49 -6.12 16.37 -16.83
C GLY A 49 -6.70 17.68 -16.30
N ILE A 50 -5.95 18.77 -16.45
CA ILE A 50 -6.28 20.08 -15.86
C ILE A 50 -7.49 20.73 -16.57
N ALA A 51 -7.64 20.51 -17.89
CA ALA A 51 -8.77 21.04 -18.65
C ALA A 51 -10.13 20.49 -18.17
N ARG A 52 -10.18 19.23 -17.70
CA ARG A 52 -11.43 18.59 -17.23
C ARG A 52 -11.91 19.11 -15.88
N GLU A 53 -11.00 19.51 -14.99
CA GLU A 53 -11.38 20.15 -13.72
C GLU A 53 -11.92 21.57 -13.94
N ILE A 54 -11.35 22.31 -14.90
CA ILE A 54 -11.77 23.69 -15.22
C ILE A 54 -13.18 23.72 -15.85
N GLU A 55 -13.53 22.76 -16.71
CA GLU A 55 -14.88 22.66 -17.29
C GLU A 55 -15.96 22.31 -16.24
N SER A 56 -15.60 21.56 -15.19
CA SER A 56 -16.54 21.20 -14.12
C SER A 56 -16.95 22.40 -13.25
N VAL A 57 -16.07 23.40 -13.12
CA VAL A 57 -16.33 24.63 -12.34
C VAL A 57 -17.14 25.65 -13.14
N ALA A 58 -17.03 25.64 -14.47
CA ALA A 58 -17.71 26.59 -15.36
C ALA A 58 -19.21 26.30 -15.61
N SER A 59 -19.73 25.14 -15.21
CA SER A 59 -21.07 24.66 -15.58
C SER A 59 -22.15 24.79 -14.50
N GLN A 60 -21.85 25.34 -13.32
CA GLN A 60 -22.87 25.62 -12.30
C GLN A 60 -23.67 26.88 -12.66
N LYS A 61 -24.82 26.70 -13.32
CA LYS A 61 -25.84 27.74 -13.52
C LYS A 61 -26.65 27.98 -12.24
N GLU A 62 -26.97 29.25 -12.06
CA GLU A 62 -27.62 29.96 -10.97
C GLU A 62 -28.90 29.34 -10.37
N ILE A 63 -29.06 29.47 -9.04
CA ILE A 63 -30.34 29.39 -8.31
C ILE A 63 -30.45 30.65 -7.42
N PRO A 64 -31.64 31.27 -7.26
CA PRO A 64 -31.78 32.69 -6.91
C PRO A 64 -31.61 33.05 -5.43
N VAL A 65 -31.25 34.32 -5.22
CA VAL A 65 -31.03 35.05 -3.97
C VAL A 65 -32.27 35.08 -3.06
N ALA A 66 -32.14 34.69 -1.78
CA ALA A 66 -32.91 35.30 -0.69
C ALA A 66 -32.29 35.10 0.72
N LYS A 67 -32.17 36.24 1.41
CA LYS A 67 -32.00 36.50 2.85
C LYS A 67 -30.63 36.24 3.49
N LYS A 68 -29.92 37.37 3.67
CA LYS A 68 -28.88 37.60 4.67
C LYS A 68 -29.42 37.27 6.06
N THR A 69 -28.81 36.28 6.71
CA THR A 69 -28.78 36.18 8.17
C THR A 69 -27.33 36.05 8.57
N GLU A 70 -26.88 36.91 9.47
CA GLU A 70 -25.49 37.10 9.89
C GLU A 70 -24.81 35.78 10.30
N ILE A 71 -23.80 35.38 9.53
CA ILE A 71 -22.89 34.30 9.94
C ILE A 71 -21.74 34.96 10.70
N SER A 72 -21.86 34.90 12.02
CA SER A 72 -20.76 35.02 12.98
C SER A 72 -19.51 34.29 12.47
N LYS A 73 -18.38 35.00 12.44
CA LYS A 73 -17.05 34.46 12.14
C LYS A 73 -16.74 33.29 13.08
N ARG A 74 -16.98 32.05 12.63
CA ARG A 74 -16.37 30.87 13.23
C ARG A 74 -15.15 30.47 12.41
N THR A 75 -13.98 30.78 12.94
CA THR A 75 -12.73 30.10 12.63
C THR A 75 -12.87 28.62 13.02
N GLY A 76 -13.43 27.81 12.13
CA GLY A 76 -13.55 26.37 12.32
C GLY A 76 -12.34 25.67 11.69
N ALA A 77 -11.36 25.29 12.51
CA ALA A 77 -10.59 24.09 12.19
C ALA A 77 -11.60 22.97 11.96
N LYS A 78 -11.59 22.31 10.79
CA LYS A 78 -12.36 21.08 10.58
C LYS A 78 -11.90 20.10 11.65
N LYS A 79 -12.71 19.89 12.70
CA LYS A 79 -12.52 18.79 13.64
C LYS A 79 -12.53 17.52 12.80
N LYS A 80 -11.43 16.75 12.82
CA LYS A 80 -11.41 15.39 12.28
C LYS A 80 -12.57 14.65 12.97
N ASN A 81 -13.51 14.09 12.20
CA ASN A 81 -14.48 13.19 12.79
C ASN A 81 -13.71 12.02 13.40
N PRO A 82 -13.94 11.68 14.68
CA PRO A 82 -13.32 10.51 15.26
C PRO A 82 -13.75 9.28 14.45
N SER A 83 -12.79 8.41 14.15
CA SER A 83 -13.11 7.16 13.47
C SER A 83 -14.10 6.35 14.30
N LYS A 84 -15.21 5.98 13.68
CA LYS A 84 -16.21 5.10 14.29
C LYS A 84 -15.61 3.70 14.53
N TYR A 85 -14.87 3.15 13.57
CA TYR A 85 -14.36 1.78 13.67
C TYR A 85 -13.24 1.64 14.71
N ARG A 86 -12.37 2.64 14.85
CA ARG A 86 -11.39 2.66 15.93
C ARG A 86 -12.03 2.72 17.30
N ALA A 87 -13.06 3.55 17.47
CA ALA A 87 -13.82 3.61 18.71
C ALA A 87 -14.49 2.26 19.01
N CYS A 88 -15.12 1.63 18.01
CA CYS A 88 -15.71 0.30 18.14
C CYS A 88 -14.67 -0.76 18.50
N LEU A 89 -13.49 -0.76 17.86
CA LEU A 89 -12.41 -1.71 18.14
C LEU A 89 -11.86 -1.53 19.56
N HIS A 90 -11.72 -0.28 20.01
CA HIS A 90 -11.31 0.01 21.39
C HIS A 90 -12.33 -0.52 22.40
N THR A 91 -13.62 -0.23 22.22
CA THR A 91 -14.68 -0.77 23.08
C THR A 91 -14.69 -2.30 23.05
N TYR A 92 -14.54 -2.89 21.87
CA TYR A 92 -14.47 -4.34 21.72
C TYR A 92 -13.32 -4.96 22.52
N LEU A 93 -12.13 -4.35 22.49
CA LEU A 93 -11.01 -4.80 23.32
C LEU A 93 -11.31 -4.70 24.81
N GLU A 94 -11.86 -3.56 25.26
CA GLU A 94 -12.13 -3.31 26.68
C GLU A 94 -13.28 -4.18 27.24
N THR A 95 -14.17 -4.66 26.39
CA THR A 95 -15.39 -5.40 26.80
C THR A 95 -15.29 -6.90 26.57
N THR A 96 -14.16 -7.39 26.08
CA THR A 96 -13.94 -8.81 25.80
C THR A 96 -12.77 -9.38 26.58
N ASP A 97 -12.72 -10.72 26.66
CA ASP A 97 -11.64 -11.51 27.26
C ASP A 97 -10.27 -11.34 26.59
N ILE A 98 -10.17 -10.61 25.47
CA ILE A 98 -8.88 -10.28 24.84
C ILE A 98 -8.02 -9.44 25.79
N SER A 99 -8.65 -8.55 26.57
CA SER A 99 -7.96 -7.78 27.60
C SER A 99 -7.36 -8.66 28.70
N ASP A 100 -7.89 -9.87 28.89
CA ASP A 100 -7.43 -10.87 29.86
C ASP A 100 -6.42 -11.87 29.25
N GLY A 101 -5.93 -11.59 28.03
CA GLY A 101 -4.92 -12.40 27.35
C GLY A 101 -5.48 -13.48 26.41
N CYS A 102 -6.79 -13.51 26.18
CA CYS A 102 -7.37 -14.38 25.15
C CYS A 102 -7.05 -13.85 23.73
N VAL A 103 -7.15 -14.74 22.75
CA VAL A 103 -6.91 -14.41 21.33
C VAL A 103 -8.21 -14.51 20.53
N ARG A 104 -8.23 -13.82 19.39
CA ARG A 104 -9.24 -14.02 18.35
C ARG A 104 -8.66 -14.76 17.18
N LEU A 105 -9.39 -15.79 16.73
CA LEU A 105 -8.98 -16.63 15.63
C LEU A 105 -9.64 -16.13 14.35
N ILE A 106 -8.86 -15.52 13.47
CA ILE A 106 -9.32 -15.08 12.16
C ILE A 106 -9.18 -16.25 11.18
N PRO A 107 -10.28 -16.80 10.64
CA PRO A 107 -10.18 -17.91 9.69
C PRO A 107 -9.44 -17.47 8.43
N MET A 108 -8.59 -18.33 7.90
CA MET A 108 -7.85 -18.14 6.65
C MET A 108 -8.17 -19.28 5.71
N ASP A 109 -8.89 -18.99 4.63
CA ASP A 109 -9.24 -19.97 3.61
C ASP A 109 -8.02 -20.42 2.79
N GLY A 110 -8.04 -21.67 2.33
CA GLY A 110 -6.98 -22.25 1.52
C GLY A 110 -6.68 -21.48 0.23
N ALA A 111 -7.65 -20.75 -0.33
CA ALA A 111 -7.47 -19.95 -1.54
C ALA A 111 -6.52 -18.75 -1.34
N ILE A 112 -6.33 -18.28 -0.10
CA ILE A 112 -5.49 -17.11 0.20
C ILE A 112 -4.01 -17.51 0.15
N PHE A 113 -3.65 -18.54 0.92
CA PHE A 113 -2.25 -18.93 1.15
C PHE A 113 -1.89 -20.32 0.66
N GLY A 114 -2.83 -21.08 0.08
CA GLY A 114 -2.67 -22.47 -0.34
C GLY A 114 -2.91 -23.51 0.75
N PHE A 115 -3.34 -23.09 1.95
CA PHE A 115 -3.69 -23.96 3.06
C PHE A 115 -4.62 -23.22 4.03
N GLU A 116 -5.49 -23.97 4.70
CA GLU A 116 -6.41 -23.43 5.70
C GLU A 116 -5.72 -23.35 7.07
N TYR A 117 -5.98 -22.28 7.82
CA TYR A 117 -5.62 -22.15 9.23
C TYR A 117 -6.45 -21.04 9.88
N ALA A 118 -6.22 -20.77 11.16
CA ALA A 118 -6.75 -19.59 11.81
C ALA A 118 -5.60 -18.74 12.37
N GLU A 119 -5.60 -17.46 12.02
CA GLU A 119 -4.61 -16.48 12.48
C GLU A 119 -5.01 -15.96 13.87
N PRO A 120 -4.19 -16.19 14.92
CA PRO A 120 -4.48 -15.66 16.24
C PRO A 120 -4.10 -14.18 16.33
N LEU A 121 -5.03 -13.35 16.80
CA LEU A 121 -4.81 -11.96 17.17
C LEU A 121 -5.01 -11.78 18.67
N GLY A 122 -3.95 -11.39 19.37
CA GLY A 122 -3.98 -11.02 20.79
C GLY A 122 -4.03 -9.51 20.98
N LYS A 123 -4.17 -9.05 22.23
CA LYS A 123 -4.27 -7.62 22.57
C LYS A 123 -3.20 -6.75 21.89
N GLU A 124 -1.97 -7.22 21.84
CA GLU A 124 -0.84 -6.52 21.22
C GLU A 124 -1.06 -6.23 19.73
N ASP A 125 -1.70 -7.14 18.99
CA ASP A 125 -1.99 -6.97 17.57
C ASP A 125 -3.03 -5.86 17.34
N PHE A 126 -4.03 -5.79 18.21
CA PHE A 126 -5.03 -4.72 18.14
C PHE A 126 -4.43 -3.36 18.56
N ASP A 127 -3.59 -3.35 19.61
CA ASP A 127 -2.88 -2.16 20.07
C ASP A 127 -1.99 -1.58 18.96
N GLN A 128 -1.38 -2.43 18.12
CA GLN A 128 -0.60 -1.97 16.97
C GLN A 128 -1.43 -1.12 16.01
N ILE A 129 -2.66 -1.52 15.72
CA ILE A 129 -3.58 -0.82 14.80
C ILE A 129 -4.13 0.46 15.45
N LEU A 130 -4.49 0.40 16.74
CA LEU A 130 -5.06 1.52 17.47
C LEU A 130 -4.02 2.63 17.69
N TYR A 131 -2.83 2.26 18.15
CA TYR A 131 -1.79 3.20 18.56
C TYR A 131 -0.70 3.44 17.50
N HIS A 132 -0.81 2.80 16.34
CA HIS A 132 0.12 2.96 15.22
C HIS A 132 1.55 2.57 15.59
N THR A 133 1.73 1.33 16.02
CA THR A 133 3.06 0.77 16.29
C THR A 133 3.47 -0.23 15.20
N GLN A 134 4.68 -0.77 15.31
CA GLN A 134 5.23 -1.74 14.36
C GLN A 134 4.35 -2.98 14.25
N LEU A 135 4.00 -3.35 13.02
CA LEU A 135 3.05 -4.43 12.76
C LEU A 135 3.69 -5.82 12.93
N SER A 136 2.94 -6.71 13.56
CA SER A 136 3.20 -8.14 13.60
C SER A 136 2.78 -8.81 12.29
N VAL A 137 3.28 -10.03 12.10
CA VAL A 137 2.87 -10.90 11.01
C VAL A 137 1.38 -11.23 11.03
N GLY A 138 0.75 -11.35 12.20
CA GLY A 138 -0.68 -11.61 12.35
C GLY A 138 -1.52 -10.47 11.78
N VAL A 139 -1.12 -9.22 12.06
CA VAL A 139 -1.77 -8.03 11.48
C VAL A 139 -1.55 -7.96 9.97
N ILE A 140 -0.35 -8.28 9.48
CA ILE A 140 -0.07 -8.34 8.04
C ILE A 140 -0.95 -9.38 7.34
N ASN A 141 -1.02 -10.60 7.87
CA ASN A 141 -1.85 -11.67 7.33
C ASN A 141 -3.34 -11.32 7.34
N THR A 142 -3.81 -10.69 8.42
CA THR A 142 -5.20 -10.20 8.52
C THR A 142 -5.50 -9.15 7.45
N TYR A 143 -4.57 -8.26 7.13
CA TYR A 143 -4.76 -7.32 6.05
C TYR A 143 -4.76 -7.98 4.66
N MET A 144 -3.90 -8.99 4.46
CA MET A 144 -3.90 -9.76 3.21
C MET A 144 -5.24 -10.48 3.00
N ARG A 145 -5.83 -11.00 4.09
CA ARG A 145 -7.20 -11.52 4.10
C ARG A 145 -8.23 -10.45 3.74
N TYR A 146 -8.14 -9.25 4.32
CA TYR A 146 -8.99 -8.12 3.93
C TYR A 146 -8.88 -7.81 2.43
N LEU A 147 -7.65 -7.70 1.91
CA LEU A 147 -7.42 -7.46 0.48
C LEU A 147 -8.01 -8.57 -0.38
N TYR A 148 -7.89 -9.82 0.04
CA TYR A 148 -8.49 -10.95 -0.67
C TYR A 148 -10.02 -10.81 -0.74
N ASP A 149 -10.68 -10.63 0.40
CA ASP A 149 -12.15 -10.62 0.51
C ASP A 149 -12.79 -9.36 -0.09
N LYS A 150 -12.18 -8.19 0.13
CA LYS A 150 -12.79 -6.90 -0.18
C LYS A 150 -12.29 -6.30 -1.49
N LEU A 151 -11.11 -6.73 -1.96
CA LEU A 151 -10.53 -6.19 -3.18
C LEU A 151 -10.37 -7.25 -4.27
N MET A 152 -9.78 -8.41 -3.96
CA MET A 152 -9.48 -9.39 -5.00
C MET A 152 -10.71 -10.13 -5.49
N GLY A 153 -11.40 -10.85 -4.61
CA GLY A 153 -12.57 -11.67 -4.97
C GLY A 153 -13.66 -10.90 -5.71
N PRO A 154 -14.12 -9.73 -5.20
CA PRO A 154 -15.15 -8.94 -5.88
C PRO A 154 -14.75 -8.42 -7.26
N ARG A 155 -13.46 -8.38 -7.58
CA ARG A 155 -12.92 -7.86 -8.84
C ARG A 155 -12.27 -8.93 -9.72
N GLY A 156 -12.29 -10.20 -9.33
CA GLY A 156 -11.65 -11.30 -10.05
C GLY A 156 -10.12 -11.20 -10.11
N LEU A 157 -9.49 -10.46 -9.18
CA LEU A 157 -8.04 -10.23 -9.22
C LEU A 157 -7.25 -11.48 -8.82
N GLU A 158 -7.88 -12.47 -8.18
CA GLU A 158 -7.27 -13.76 -7.83
C GLU A 158 -6.76 -14.54 -9.05
N GLN A 159 -7.22 -14.22 -10.26
CA GLN A 159 -6.68 -14.79 -11.49
C GLN A 159 -5.25 -14.31 -11.77
N ARG A 160 -4.91 -13.07 -11.38
CA ARG A 160 -3.65 -12.40 -11.74
C ARG A 160 -2.75 -12.09 -10.56
N PHE A 161 -3.30 -12.12 -9.34
CA PHE A 161 -2.55 -11.88 -8.11
C PHE A 161 -2.77 -13.02 -7.13
N SER A 162 -1.76 -13.27 -6.30
CA SER A 162 -1.89 -14.20 -5.18
C SER A 162 -0.89 -13.87 -4.08
N PHE A 163 -1.07 -14.49 -2.92
CA PHE A 163 -0.26 -14.24 -1.74
C PHE A 163 0.59 -15.45 -1.36
N LEU A 164 1.79 -15.16 -0.83
CA LEU A 164 2.64 -16.09 -0.09
C LEU A 164 2.57 -15.72 1.40
N ASN A 165 2.46 -16.74 2.28
CA ASN A 165 2.29 -16.50 3.71
C ASN A 165 3.62 -16.06 4.38
N PRO A 166 3.74 -14.82 4.89
CA PRO A 166 4.94 -14.30 5.55
C PRO A 166 5.42 -15.12 6.76
N MET A 167 4.53 -15.88 7.44
CA MET A 167 4.94 -16.78 8.51
C MET A 167 5.85 -17.90 8.01
N LYS A 168 5.66 -18.36 6.76
CA LYS A 168 6.43 -19.45 6.15
C LYS A 168 7.61 -18.96 5.32
N THR A 169 7.72 -17.67 5.05
CA THR A 169 8.64 -17.12 4.03
C THR A 169 9.48 -15.94 4.51
N ASN A 170 9.49 -15.64 5.81
CA ASN A 170 10.40 -14.65 6.40
C ASN A 170 11.87 -15.11 6.38
N LEU A 171 12.80 -14.19 6.65
CA LEU A 171 14.23 -14.48 6.60
C LEU A 171 14.65 -15.60 7.55
N THR A 172 14.07 -15.65 8.76
CA THR A 172 14.37 -16.68 9.76
C THR A 172 13.99 -18.07 9.25
N GLU A 173 12.80 -18.24 8.69
CA GLU A 173 12.39 -19.53 8.12
C GLU A 173 13.20 -19.89 6.87
N MET A 174 13.54 -18.90 6.04
CA MET A 174 14.42 -19.10 4.89
C MET A 174 15.79 -19.64 5.31
N ILE A 175 16.36 -19.15 6.40
CA ILE A 175 17.67 -19.62 6.91
C ILE A 175 17.54 -20.97 7.61
N ARG A 176 16.51 -21.15 8.46
CA ARG A 176 16.39 -22.32 9.33
C ARG A 176 15.80 -23.54 8.65
N LYS A 177 14.89 -23.34 7.70
CA LYS A 177 14.11 -24.40 7.04
C LYS A 177 13.97 -24.15 5.52
N PRO A 178 15.07 -23.92 4.78
CA PRO A 178 15.02 -23.54 3.38
C PRO A 178 14.24 -24.52 2.49
N ASP A 179 14.31 -25.82 2.78
CA ASP A 179 13.59 -26.84 2.00
C ASP A 179 12.07 -26.77 2.19
N GLU A 180 11.59 -26.48 3.40
CA GLU A 180 10.15 -26.27 3.67
C GLU A 180 9.65 -25.01 2.98
N VAL A 181 10.40 -23.91 3.06
CA VAL A 181 10.08 -22.67 2.35
C VAL A 181 10.02 -22.92 0.84
N ARG A 182 11.04 -23.60 0.28
CA ARG A 182 11.07 -23.92 -1.15
C ARG A 182 9.86 -24.76 -1.55
N THR A 183 9.53 -25.80 -0.78
CA THR A 183 8.41 -26.70 -1.08
C THR A 183 7.10 -25.92 -1.12
N TYR A 184 6.82 -25.15 -0.06
CA TYR A 184 5.63 -24.30 0.00
C TYR A 184 5.52 -23.35 -1.19
N VAL A 185 6.57 -22.57 -1.49
CA VAL A 185 6.50 -21.55 -2.55
C VAL A 185 6.43 -22.19 -3.94
N VAL A 186 7.16 -23.29 -4.19
CA VAL A 186 7.09 -24.02 -5.46
C VAL A 186 5.68 -24.57 -5.68
N GLU A 187 5.05 -25.17 -4.68
CA GLU A 187 3.66 -25.66 -4.77
C GLU A 187 2.71 -24.51 -5.12
N ARG A 188 2.85 -23.35 -4.45
CA ARG A 188 2.04 -22.15 -4.74
C ARG A 188 2.21 -21.66 -6.18
N PHE A 189 3.44 -21.62 -6.69
CA PHE A 189 3.72 -21.22 -8.08
C PHE A 189 3.26 -22.26 -9.09
N MET A 190 3.30 -23.55 -8.76
CA MET A 190 2.91 -24.65 -9.65
C MET A 190 1.40 -24.87 -9.70
N ALA A 191 0.66 -24.44 -8.68
CA ALA A 191 -0.80 -24.49 -8.64
C ALA A 191 -1.49 -23.57 -9.67
N ASP A 192 -0.74 -22.65 -10.30
CA ASP A 192 -1.29 -21.71 -11.27
C ASP A 192 -0.63 -21.83 -12.65
N THR A 193 -1.39 -21.61 -13.73
CA THR A 193 -0.90 -21.68 -15.10
C THR A 193 -0.74 -20.32 -15.78
N ASP A 194 -1.28 -19.25 -15.20
CA ASP A 194 -1.19 -17.90 -15.78
C ASP A 194 0.25 -17.38 -15.69
N ARG A 195 0.83 -17.12 -16.87
CA ARG A 195 2.21 -16.66 -17.04
C ARG A 195 2.40 -15.21 -16.59
N GLU A 196 1.32 -14.47 -16.45
CA GLU A 196 1.33 -13.07 -16.04
C GLU A 196 1.13 -12.90 -14.54
N LYS A 197 0.75 -13.97 -13.83
CA LYS A 197 0.39 -13.93 -12.41
C LYS A 197 1.55 -13.45 -11.53
N LEU A 198 1.22 -12.53 -10.63
CA LEU A 198 2.15 -11.92 -9.68
C LEU A 198 1.84 -12.38 -8.25
N PHE A 199 2.86 -12.88 -7.56
CA PHE A 199 2.74 -13.36 -6.19
C PHE A 199 3.35 -12.34 -5.23
N PHE A 200 2.56 -11.83 -4.29
CA PHE A 200 3.02 -10.92 -3.25
C PHE A 200 3.54 -11.70 -2.05
N LEU A 201 4.72 -11.29 -1.61
CA LEU A 201 5.44 -11.77 -0.45
C LEU A 201 5.81 -10.57 0.42
N PRO A 202 4.95 -10.18 1.38
CA PRO A 202 5.41 -9.38 2.52
C PRO A 202 6.54 -10.14 3.20
N PHE A 203 7.70 -9.54 3.29
CA PHE A 203 8.91 -10.19 3.77
C PHE A 203 9.36 -9.52 5.06
N ASN A 204 9.45 -10.30 6.13
CA ASN A 204 10.05 -9.86 7.37
C ASN A 204 11.53 -10.25 7.39
N THR A 205 12.39 -9.30 7.70
CA THR A 205 13.86 -9.48 7.68
C THR A 205 14.39 -10.22 8.91
N GLY A 206 13.53 -10.71 9.80
CA GLY A 206 13.92 -11.35 11.06
C GLY A 206 14.31 -10.30 12.10
N ASP A 207 15.56 -10.34 12.54
CA ASP A 207 16.05 -9.46 13.61
C ASP A 207 15.92 -7.98 13.21
N GLY A 208 15.30 -7.19 14.09
CA GLY A 208 14.94 -5.78 13.84
C GLY A 208 13.53 -5.57 13.26
N GLY A 209 12.86 -6.63 12.79
CA GLY A 209 11.45 -6.64 12.42
C GLY A 209 11.08 -5.72 11.25
N HIS A 210 12.01 -5.48 10.32
CA HIS A 210 11.73 -4.66 9.14
C HIS A 210 10.83 -5.43 8.15
N TRP A 211 9.83 -4.73 7.61
CA TRP A 211 8.92 -5.25 6.59
C TRP A 211 9.19 -4.59 5.25
N LEU A 212 9.21 -5.42 4.21
CA LEU A 212 9.29 -4.99 2.81
C LEU A 212 8.39 -5.87 1.95
N LEU A 213 8.16 -5.48 0.69
CA LEU A 213 7.38 -6.27 -0.25
C LEU A 213 8.26 -6.83 -1.36
N VAL A 214 8.21 -8.14 -1.54
CA VAL A 214 8.73 -8.83 -2.73
C VAL A 214 7.53 -9.25 -3.59
N ALA A 215 7.52 -8.90 -4.87
CA ALA A 215 6.51 -9.37 -5.81
C ALA A 215 7.18 -10.22 -6.90
N ILE A 216 6.70 -11.44 -7.10
CA ILE A 216 7.39 -12.46 -7.91
C ILE A 216 6.47 -12.89 -9.06
N ASN A 217 6.95 -12.77 -10.29
CA ASN A 217 6.40 -13.51 -11.41
C ASN A 217 7.35 -14.68 -11.72
N PRO A 218 6.98 -15.92 -11.37
CA PRO A 218 7.87 -17.08 -11.51
C PRO A 218 8.06 -17.51 -12.98
N PHE A 219 7.20 -17.07 -13.91
CA PHE A 219 7.25 -17.46 -15.33
C PHE A 219 8.06 -16.52 -16.20
N LYS A 220 7.94 -15.22 -15.93
CA LYS A 220 8.81 -14.20 -16.49
C LYS A 220 10.16 -14.16 -15.79
N GLU A 221 10.27 -14.79 -14.62
CA GLU A 221 11.50 -14.84 -13.82
C GLU A 221 11.94 -13.45 -13.39
N ILE A 222 10.94 -12.66 -12.99
CA ILE A 222 11.09 -11.28 -12.55
C ILE A 222 10.68 -11.21 -11.08
N VAL A 223 11.53 -10.55 -10.30
CA VAL A 223 11.30 -10.20 -8.90
C VAL A 223 11.32 -8.68 -8.79
N TYR A 224 10.26 -8.12 -8.23
CA TYR A 224 10.18 -6.72 -7.86
C TYR A 224 10.43 -6.59 -6.37
N TYR A 225 11.35 -5.71 -5.98
CA TYR A 225 11.74 -5.47 -4.60
C TYR A 225 11.35 -4.04 -4.22
N LEU A 226 10.44 -3.92 -3.26
CA LEU A 226 9.90 -2.66 -2.75
C LEU A 226 10.26 -2.56 -1.27
N ASP A 227 11.09 -1.59 -0.91
CA ASP A 227 11.52 -1.36 0.46
C ASP A 227 11.41 0.13 0.79
N SER A 228 10.58 0.47 1.78
CA SER A 228 10.36 1.84 2.25
C SER A 228 11.58 2.48 2.92
N LEU A 229 12.61 1.70 3.27
CA LEU A 229 13.92 2.19 3.70
C LEU A 229 14.89 2.41 2.53
N HIS A 230 14.51 2.01 1.31
CA HIS A 230 15.34 2.05 0.09
C HIS A 230 16.64 1.24 0.20
N ASN A 231 16.64 0.15 0.98
CA ASN A 231 17.74 -0.82 0.89
C ASN A 231 17.66 -1.61 -0.42
N ASP A 232 18.66 -2.45 -0.64
CA ASP A 232 18.76 -3.32 -1.79
C ASP A 232 18.64 -4.79 -1.34
N TRP A 233 18.13 -5.69 -2.19
CA TRP A 233 18.03 -7.12 -1.85
C TRP A 233 19.39 -7.74 -1.54
N THR A 234 20.50 -7.14 -2.00
CA THR A 234 21.86 -7.54 -1.63
C THR A 234 22.14 -7.45 -0.14
N THR A 235 21.36 -6.68 0.63
CA THR A 235 21.37 -6.67 2.10
C THR A 235 20.94 -8.03 2.68
N TYR A 236 20.15 -8.81 1.94
CA TYR A 236 19.60 -10.11 2.38
C TYR A 236 19.97 -11.23 1.39
N PRO A 237 21.25 -11.65 1.30
CA PRO A 237 21.71 -12.61 0.30
C PRO A 237 21.04 -13.99 0.40
N ALA A 238 20.62 -14.41 1.61
CA ALA A 238 19.88 -15.64 1.81
C ALA A 238 18.50 -15.60 1.12
N MET A 239 17.77 -14.48 1.26
CA MET A 239 16.49 -14.28 0.58
C MET A 239 16.66 -14.38 -0.93
N LYS A 240 17.64 -13.66 -1.49
CA LYS A 240 17.91 -13.69 -2.93
C LYS A 240 18.22 -15.11 -3.41
N THR A 241 19.12 -15.81 -2.71
CA THR A 241 19.55 -17.16 -3.09
C THR A 241 18.38 -18.15 -3.09
N ILE A 242 17.52 -18.10 -2.08
CA ILE A 242 16.38 -19.02 -1.96
C ILE A 242 15.31 -18.70 -3.00
N VAL A 243 14.95 -17.43 -3.20
CA VAL A 243 14.00 -17.02 -4.25
C VAL A 243 14.51 -17.43 -5.63
N ASP A 244 15.81 -17.23 -5.91
CA ASP A 244 16.41 -17.64 -7.18
C ASP A 244 16.31 -19.17 -7.37
N THR A 245 16.62 -19.94 -6.32
CA THR A 245 16.55 -21.40 -6.34
C THR A 245 15.11 -21.89 -6.55
N ILE A 246 14.12 -21.24 -5.94
CA ILE A 246 12.70 -21.54 -6.13
C ILE A 246 12.30 -21.34 -7.60
N ILE A 247 12.64 -20.20 -8.20
CA ILE A 247 12.31 -19.90 -9.60
C ILE A 247 12.98 -20.91 -10.54
N GLN A 248 14.25 -21.25 -10.30
CA GLN A 248 14.96 -22.29 -11.07
C GLN A 248 14.29 -23.67 -10.95
N THR A 249 13.80 -24.00 -9.74
CA THR A 249 13.07 -25.25 -9.50
C THR A 249 11.77 -25.29 -10.30
N VAL A 250 11.00 -24.21 -10.29
CA VAL A 250 9.76 -24.09 -11.10
C VAL A 250 10.06 -24.23 -12.59
N ARG A 251 11.10 -23.56 -13.09
CA ARG A 251 11.54 -23.68 -14.50
C ARG A 251 11.84 -25.14 -14.86
N ALA A 252 12.61 -25.83 -14.02
CA ALA A 252 12.99 -27.22 -14.24
C ALA A 252 11.78 -28.16 -14.21
N GLN A 253 10.89 -28.02 -13.22
CA GLN A 253 9.68 -28.84 -13.11
C GLN A 253 8.72 -28.64 -14.30
N ARG A 254 8.67 -27.42 -14.85
CA ARG A 254 7.91 -27.12 -16.07
C ARG A 254 8.61 -27.53 -17.36
N LYS A 255 9.82 -28.10 -17.28
CA LYS A 255 10.61 -28.54 -18.44
C LYS A 255 10.90 -27.39 -19.43
N ILE A 256 11.00 -26.16 -18.93
CA ILE A 256 11.33 -24.98 -19.74
C ILE A 256 12.83 -25.00 -20.00
N GLN A 257 13.22 -25.22 -21.26
CA GLN A 257 14.62 -25.17 -21.66
C GLN A 257 15.05 -23.71 -21.82
N VAL A 258 16.13 -23.33 -21.13
CA VAL A 258 16.80 -22.05 -21.32
C VAL A 258 18.26 -22.30 -21.70
N PRO A 259 18.88 -21.44 -22.52
CA PRO A 259 20.32 -21.51 -22.77
C PRO A 259 21.11 -21.46 -21.45
N LYS A 260 22.19 -22.23 -21.33
CA LYS A 260 23.04 -22.25 -20.11
C LYS A 260 23.42 -20.85 -19.60
N ARG A 261 23.73 -19.92 -20.52
CA ARG A 261 24.05 -18.51 -20.19
C ARG A 261 22.92 -17.73 -19.50
N LYS A 262 21.66 -18.19 -19.64
CA LYS A 262 20.47 -17.60 -19.01
C LYS A 262 19.98 -18.41 -17.81
N ALA A 263 20.63 -19.54 -17.48
CA ALA A 263 20.20 -20.42 -16.39
C ALA A 263 20.11 -19.70 -15.04
N ASN A 264 21.02 -18.74 -14.80
CA ASN A 264 21.07 -17.97 -13.55
C ASN A 264 20.57 -16.52 -13.71
N ASN A 265 19.95 -16.17 -14.85
CA ASN A 265 19.60 -14.80 -15.17
C ASN A 265 18.17 -14.43 -14.75
N ILE A 266 17.93 -14.46 -13.43
CA ILE A 266 16.67 -14.00 -12.84
C ILE A 266 16.75 -12.48 -12.67
N THR A 267 15.72 -11.78 -13.12
CA THR A 267 15.69 -10.31 -13.11
C THR A 267 15.18 -9.82 -11.77
N TRP A 268 16.00 -9.04 -11.06
CA TRP A 268 15.60 -8.34 -9.84
C TRP A 268 15.51 -6.85 -10.13
N ASN A 269 14.33 -6.27 -9.92
CA ASN A 269 14.03 -4.88 -10.15
C ASN A 269 13.80 -4.18 -8.82
N ARG A 270 14.63 -3.18 -8.50
CA ARG A 270 14.36 -2.28 -7.38
C ARG A 270 13.30 -1.29 -7.84
N VAL A 271 12.21 -1.19 -7.10
CA VAL A 271 11.13 -0.27 -7.40
C VAL A 271 11.29 0.98 -6.54
N GLU A 272 11.25 2.15 -7.17
CA GLU A 272 11.22 3.41 -6.45
C GLU A 272 9.83 3.58 -5.83
N CYS A 273 9.78 3.52 -4.51
CA CYS A 273 8.54 3.59 -3.73
C CYS A 273 8.65 4.68 -2.64
N PRO A 274 7.51 5.17 -2.11
CA PRO A 274 7.51 6.12 -1.00
C PRO A 274 8.39 5.66 0.18
N ARG A 275 9.21 6.58 0.69
CA ARG A 275 10.16 6.30 1.76
C ARG A 275 9.49 6.49 3.11
N GLN A 276 9.82 5.70 4.12
CA GLN A 276 9.38 5.94 5.49
C GLN A 276 10.27 6.96 6.21
N ARG A 277 9.74 7.64 7.24
CA ARG A 277 10.47 8.64 8.04
C ARG A 277 10.89 8.15 9.43
N ASN A 278 10.40 6.99 9.83
CA ASN A 278 10.62 6.41 11.15
C ASN A 278 10.92 4.91 11.02
N ASN A 279 11.06 4.21 12.13
CA ASN A 279 11.40 2.78 12.16
C ASN A 279 10.19 1.87 12.40
N ILE A 280 8.96 2.41 12.42
CA ILE A 280 7.74 1.67 12.76
C ILE A 280 6.76 1.54 11.59
N ASP A 281 6.89 2.39 10.57
CA ASP A 281 5.93 2.46 9.46
C ASP A 281 6.09 1.35 8.40
N CYS A 282 7.19 0.61 8.40
CA CYS A 282 7.55 -0.35 7.34
C CYS A 282 6.43 -1.37 7.04
N GLY A 283 5.73 -1.85 8.07
CA GLY A 283 4.56 -2.70 7.93
C GLY A 283 3.43 -2.01 7.17
N TYR A 284 3.06 -0.79 7.56
CA TYR A 284 1.99 -0.03 6.89
C TYR A 284 2.33 0.32 5.44
N TYR A 285 3.60 0.63 5.15
CA TYR A 285 4.06 0.86 3.78
C TYR A 285 3.92 -0.42 2.95
N THR A 286 4.32 -1.57 3.49
CA THR A 286 4.18 -2.89 2.86
C THR A 286 2.71 -3.21 2.54
N LEU A 287 1.80 -2.97 3.50
CA LEU A 287 0.36 -3.14 3.29
C LEU A 287 -0.17 -2.24 2.18
N ARG A 288 0.26 -0.98 2.17
CA ARG A 288 -0.17 -0.01 1.17
C ARG A 288 0.40 -0.30 -0.22
N PHE A 289 1.65 -0.76 -0.33
CA PHE A 289 2.23 -1.22 -1.60
C PHE A 289 1.39 -2.35 -2.22
N MET A 290 0.95 -3.33 -1.42
CA MET A 290 0.06 -4.39 -1.90
C MET A 290 -1.28 -3.82 -2.39
N LYS A 291 -1.94 -2.97 -1.57
CA LYS A 291 -3.23 -2.36 -1.91
C LYS A 291 -3.15 -1.58 -3.23
N GLU A 292 -2.16 -0.71 -3.38
CA GLU A 292 -2.02 0.14 -4.55
C GLU A 292 -1.70 -0.66 -5.81
N THR A 293 -0.83 -1.68 -5.70
CA THR A 293 -0.54 -2.57 -6.84
C THR A 293 -1.80 -3.31 -7.30
N LEU A 294 -2.62 -3.80 -6.36
CA LEU A 294 -3.92 -4.42 -6.68
C LEU A 294 -4.89 -3.42 -7.32
N LEU A 295 -4.96 -2.18 -6.83
CA LEU A 295 -5.83 -1.13 -7.37
C LEU A 295 -5.41 -0.68 -8.77
N MET A 296 -4.11 -0.69 -9.06
CA MET A 296 -3.58 -0.40 -10.40
C MET A 296 -3.85 -1.52 -11.40
N ASP A 297 -4.18 -2.72 -10.93
CA ASP A 297 -4.60 -3.83 -11.79
C ASP A 297 -3.48 -4.20 -12.81
N ARG A 298 -2.21 -4.09 -12.40
CA ARG A 298 -1.05 -4.39 -13.25
C ARG A 298 -0.09 -5.36 -12.59
N THR A 299 0.31 -6.38 -13.34
CA THR A 299 1.29 -7.38 -12.88
C THR A 299 2.72 -7.02 -13.26
N ASP A 300 2.90 -5.95 -14.05
CA ASP A 300 4.18 -5.29 -14.28
C ASP A 300 4.35 -4.09 -13.36
N ILE A 301 5.46 -4.06 -12.61
CA ILE A 301 5.81 -2.95 -11.69
C ILE A 301 7.08 -2.23 -12.20
N PRO A 302 6.94 -1.24 -13.11
CA PRO A 302 8.02 -0.33 -13.49
C PRO A 302 8.78 0.27 -12.31
N SER A 303 10.01 0.74 -12.54
CA SER A 303 10.80 1.39 -11.48
C SER A 303 10.12 2.64 -10.92
N ASP A 304 9.34 3.35 -11.74
CA ASP A 304 8.65 4.60 -11.42
C ASP A 304 7.14 4.41 -11.17
N TYR A 305 6.74 3.20 -10.76
CA TYR A 305 5.35 2.73 -10.68
C TYR A 305 4.44 3.57 -9.79
N PHE A 306 4.93 3.98 -8.62
CA PHE A 306 4.14 4.76 -7.68
C PHE A 306 4.24 6.23 -8.08
N ASP A 307 3.19 6.85 -8.62
CA ASP A 307 3.18 8.30 -8.94
C ASP A 307 3.69 9.17 -7.76
N GLU A 308 3.49 8.65 -6.53
CA GLU A 308 4.00 9.19 -5.27
C GLU A 308 5.51 9.01 -5.03
N TYR A 309 6.33 8.39 -5.89
CA TYR A 309 7.80 8.43 -5.75
C TYR A 309 8.33 9.88 -5.84
N ARG A 310 7.54 10.79 -6.43
CA ARG A 310 7.77 12.25 -6.43
C ARG A 310 7.29 12.95 -5.15
N CYS A 311 6.46 12.29 -4.34
CA CYS A 311 6.03 12.66 -3.00
C CYS A 311 6.72 11.74 -2.00
N ALA A 312 7.88 12.14 -1.49
CA ALA A 312 8.85 11.27 -0.80
C ALA A 312 8.35 10.35 0.34
N TYR A 313 7.10 10.47 0.83
CA TYR A 313 6.55 9.72 1.97
C TYR A 313 5.02 9.62 1.87
N TYR A 314 4.44 8.55 2.40
CA TYR A 314 3.00 8.45 2.60
C TYR A 314 2.52 9.42 3.69
N SER A 315 1.37 10.06 3.46
CA SER A 315 0.75 10.97 4.42
C SER A 315 0.12 10.20 5.58
N LYS A 316 -0.09 10.90 6.71
CA LYS A 316 -0.79 10.32 7.86
C LYS A 316 -2.19 9.82 7.48
N ASP A 317 -2.94 10.56 6.68
CA ASP A 317 -4.31 10.18 6.32
C ASP A 317 -4.34 8.88 5.49
N GLN A 318 -3.33 8.67 4.65
CA GLN A 318 -3.19 7.43 3.88
C GLN A 318 -2.79 6.22 4.75
N LEU A 319 -1.92 6.41 5.75
CA LEU A 319 -1.62 5.34 6.71
C LEU A 319 -2.80 5.11 7.68
N ASP A 320 -3.55 6.17 8.01
CA ASP A 320 -4.77 6.10 8.80
C ASP A 320 -5.84 5.28 8.06
N GLU A 321 -5.96 5.41 6.74
CA GLU A 321 -6.85 4.60 5.90
C GLU A 321 -6.63 3.09 6.06
N ILE A 322 -5.37 2.61 5.96
CA ILE A 322 -5.03 1.19 6.16
C ILE A 322 -5.54 0.68 7.52
N LYS A 323 -5.43 1.51 8.55
CA LYS A 323 -5.89 1.16 9.89
C LYS A 323 -7.40 1.19 10.01
N GLU A 324 -8.09 2.12 9.34
CA GLU A 324 -9.54 2.13 9.28
C GLU A 324 -10.09 0.87 8.62
N GLU A 325 -9.47 0.44 7.52
CA GLU A 325 -9.82 -0.78 6.81
C GLU A 325 -9.63 -2.02 7.68
N LEU A 326 -8.50 -2.12 8.39
CA LEU A 326 -8.27 -3.19 9.38
C LEU A 326 -9.31 -3.18 10.50
N CYS A 327 -9.54 -2.02 11.14
CA CYS A 327 -10.52 -1.90 12.21
C CYS A 327 -11.92 -2.31 11.74
N GLN A 328 -12.34 -1.83 10.57
CA GLN A 328 -13.63 -2.18 9.99
C GLN A 328 -13.71 -3.68 9.74
N PHE A 329 -12.69 -4.27 9.10
CA PHE A 329 -12.69 -5.68 8.75
C PHE A 329 -12.75 -6.60 9.98
N ILE A 330 -11.93 -6.29 11.00
CA ILE A 330 -11.93 -7.07 12.24
C ILE A 330 -13.29 -6.99 12.92
N ILE A 331 -13.91 -5.81 13.01
CA ILE A 331 -15.24 -5.65 13.59
C ILE A 331 -16.29 -6.43 12.79
N GLU A 332 -16.26 -6.38 11.47
CA GLU A 332 -17.19 -7.13 10.61
C GLU A 332 -17.10 -8.65 10.82
N LEU A 333 -15.89 -9.18 11.02
CA LEU A 333 -15.67 -10.61 11.27
C LEU A 333 -16.18 -11.08 12.64
N GLN A 334 -16.41 -10.18 13.61
CA GLN A 334 -16.92 -10.53 14.94
C GLN A 334 -18.45 -10.37 15.05
N VAL A 335 -19.10 -9.77 14.04
CA VAL A 335 -20.55 -9.56 13.99
C VAL A 335 -21.26 -10.69 13.20
N LEU A 336 -20.49 -11.58 12.58
CA LEU A 336 -20.92 -12.86 12.02
C LEU A 336 -20.60 -13.98 13.00
#